data_AF-A0A7C5WB81-F1
#
_entry.id   AF-A0A7C5WB81-F1
#
_cell.length_a   1.000
_cell.length_b   1.000
_cell.length_c   1.000
_cell.angle_alpha   90.00
_cell.angle_beta   90.00
_cell.angle_gamma   90.00
#
_symmetry.space_group_name_H-M   'P 1'
#
loop_
_entity.id
_entity.type
_entity.pdbx_description
1 polymer ?
#
loop_
_entity_poly.entity_id
_entity_poly.type
_entity_poly.pdbx_seq_one_letter_code
_entity_poly.pdbx_strand_id
1 'polypeptide(L)'
;MKNKQVRQRYYISKELRFSIALMILWSFLAVGLLMLFTKEIGIDNENKLPAFIIVLGGYGIICFFLTMIFSHRLIGPFERLKLELRLIRRGNYGQRLNLRKKDDIYIRSFIDEVNHLIEDIERYHHFTEEVKKGIDEEFLRIISIYDTSNLSKEQQKDMLIEFYKNIKTRLEGPPPS
;
A
#
# COMPACT_ATOMS: atom_id res chain seq x y z
N MET A 1 -12.05 20.11 9.21
CA MET A 1 -11.92 18.65 8.96
C MET A 1 -10.49 18.08 9.11
N LYS A 2 -9.40 18.89 9.00
CA LYS A 2 -8.00 18.43 9.17
C LYS A 2 -7.63 17.81 10.54
N ASN A 3 -8.25 18.23 11.65
CA ASN A 3 -7.87 17.75 12.99
C ASN A 3 -8.36 16.32 13.33
N LYS A 4 -9.26 15.73 12.55
CA LYS A 4 -9.71 14.33 12.77
C LYS A 4 -8.71 13.30 12.26
N GLN A 5 -8.01 13.59 11.16
CA GLN A 5 -7.07 12.65 10.51
C GLN A 5 -5.76 12.47 11.30
N VAL A 6 -5.28 13.52 11.98
CA VAL A 6 -4.04 13.43 12.79
C VAL A 6 -4.23 12.55 14.03
N ARG A 7 -5.44 12.54 14.63
CA ARG A 7 -5.76 11.66 15.75
C ARG A 7 -5.78 10.18 15.35
N GLN A 8 -6.25 9.84 14.14
CA GLN A 8 -6.24 8.45 13.66
C GLN A 8 -4.80 7.89 13.51
N ARG A 9 -3.87 8.66 12.94
CA ARG A 9 -2.48 8.22 12.77
C ARG A 9 -1.77 7.95 14.10
N TYR A 10 -2.07 8.72 15.15
CA TYR A 10 -1.51 8.49 16.49
C TYR A 10 -2.04 7.21 17.14
N TYR A 11 -3.34 6.91 16.97
CA TYR A 11 -3.95 5.66 17.48
C TYR A 11 -3.40 4.40 16.79
N ILE A 12 -3.17 4.46 15.47
CA ILE A 12 -2.67 3.31 14.67
C ILE A 12 -1.27 2.87 15.13
N SER A 13 -0.37 3.81 15.43
CA SER A 13 0.98 3.48 15.92
C SER A 13 0.99 2.87 17.34
N LYS A 14 -0.07 3.11 18.11
CA LYS A 14 -0.22 2.64 19.49
C LYS A 14 -0.80 1.22 19.55
N GLU A 15 -1.66 0.85 18.60
CA GLU A 15 -2.29 -0.48 18.53
C GLU A 15 -1.39 -1.57 17.93
N LEU A 16 -0.50 -1.24 16.97
CA LEU A 16 0.49 -2.23 16.49
C LEU A 16 1.46 -2.62 17.62
N ARG A 17 1.86 -1.63 18.43
CA ARG A 17 2.64 -1.86 19.66
C ARG A 17 1.83 -2.68 20.67
N PHE A 18 0.51 -2.52 20.71
CA PHE A 18 -0.36 -3.33 21.55
C PHE A 18 -0.42 -4.79 21.09
N SER A 19 -0.49 -5.06 19.78
CA SER A 19 -0.46 -6.44 19.25
C SER A 19 0.88 -7.14 19.53
N ILE A 20 2.01 -6.45 19.34
CA ILE A 20 3.34 -6.97 19.69
C ILE A 20 3.47 -7.15 21.20
N ALA A 21 3.05 -6.17 21.99
CA ALA A 21 3.03 -6.28 23.46
C ALA A 21 2.14 -7.43 23.93
N LEU A 22 1.02 -7.67 23.25
CA LEU A 22 0.11 -8.78 23.55
C LEU A 22 0.75 -10.12 23.21
N MET A 23 1.46 -10.26 22.07
CA MET A 23 2.22 -11.46 21.75
C MET A 23 3.33 -11.73 22.77
N ILE A 24 4.07 -10.69 23.17
CA ILE A 24 5.10 -10.78 24.21
C ILE A 24 4.45 -11.17 25.55
N LEU A 25 3.31 -10.57 25.89
CA LEU A 25 2.55 -10.88 27.10
C LEU A 25 2.06 -12.33 27.10
N TRP A 26 1.52 -12.85 25.99
CA TRP A 26 1.13 -14.25 25.86
C TRP A 26 2.32 -15.20 26.02
N SER A 27 3.49 -14.84 25.48
CA SER A 27 4.71 -15.62 25.67
C SER A 27 5.15 -15.66 27.14
N PHE A 28 5.12 -14.51 27.84
CA PHE A 28 5.43 -14.46 29.28
C PHE A 28 4.40 -15.18 30.13
N LEU A 29 3.11 -15.03 29.80
CA LEU A 29 2.01 -15.66 30.52
C LEU A 29 2.04 -17.18 30.35
N ALA A 30 2.42 -17.66 29.17
CA ALA A 30 2.67 -19.07 28.92
C ALA A 30 3.79 -19.60 29.82
N VAL A 31 4.98 -18.96 29.81
CA VAL A 31 6.12 -19.35 30.67
C VAL A 31 5.75 -19.34 32.16
N GLY A 32 5.02 -18.31 32.61
CA GLY A 32 4.55 -18.20 33.98
C GLY A 32 3.57 -19.32 34.38
N LEU A 33 2.62 -19.65 33.49
CA LEU A 33 1.74 -20.80 33.67
C LEU A 33 2.54 -22.11 33.73
N LEU A 34 3.57 -22.28 32.89
CA LEU A 34 4.42 -23.47 32.94
C LEU A 34 5.13 -23.59 34.29
N MET A 35 5.70 -22.49 34.80
CA MET A 35 6.35 -22.48 36.13
C MET A 35 5.37 -22.85 37.25
N LEU A 36 4.15 -22.29 37.24
CA LEU A 36 3.13 -22.62 38.24
C LEU A 36 2.71 -24.08 38.16
N PHE A 37 2.48 -24.61 36.96
CA PHE A 37 2.17 -26.03 36.77
C PHE A 37 3.30 -26.95 37.25
N THR A 38 4.56 -26.62 36.98
CA THR A 38 5.69 -27.42 37.48
C THR A 38 5.81 -27.41 39.02
N LYS A 39 5.31 -26.35 39.67
CA LYS A 39 5.33 -26.20 41.13
C LYS A 39 4.16 -26.92 41.80
N GLU A 40 2.97 -26.84 41.22
CA GLU A 40 1.73 -27.38 41.81
C GLU A 40 1.63 -28.90 41.70
N ILE A 41 2.17 -29.51 40.64
CA ILE A 41 2.05 -30.96 40.42
C ILE A 41 2.92 -31.77 41.42
N GLY A 42 3.74 -31.14 42.26
CA GLY A 42 4.43 -31.84 43.37
C GLY A 42 5.22 -33.07 42.88
N ILE A 43 5.86 -32.93 41.72
CA ILE A 43 6.42 -34.06 40.99
C ILE A 43 7.75 -34.46 41.65
N ASP A 44 7.76 -35.60 42.33
CA ASP A 44 9.00 -36.28 42.73
C ASP A 44 9.93 -36.42 41.52
N ASN A 45 11.25 -36.32 41.74
CA ASN A 45 12.25 -36.15 40.67
C ASN A 45 12.13 -37.10 39.47
N GLU A 46 11.53 -38.27 39.63
CA GLU A 46 11.36 -39.30 38.59
C GLU A 46 10.31 -38.96 37.52
N ASN A 47 9.28 -38.15 37.82
CA ASN A 47 8.16 -37.90 36.90
C ASN A 47 8.19 -36.52 36.19
N LYS A 48 9.28 -35.74 36.36
CA LYS A 48 9.37 -34.35 35.84
C LYS A 48 9.46 -34.26 34.32
N LEU A 49 10.14 -35.22 33.69
CA LEU A 49 10.31 -35.27 32.23
C LEU A 49 8.99 -35.45 31.47
N PRO A 50 8.13 -36.44 31.77
CA PRO A 50 6.88 -36.61 31.03
C PRO A 50 5.92 -35.43 31.21
N ALA A 51 5.83 -34.85 32.41
CA ALA A 51 5.02 -33.65 32.63
C ALA A 51 5.53 -32.44 31.83
N PHE A 52 6.84 -32.23 31.77
CA PHE A 52 7.44 -31.18 30.94
C PHE A 52 7.11 -31.37 29.45
N ILE A 53 7.18 -32.62 28.95
CA ILE A 53 6.86 -32.94 27.55
C ILE A 53 5.39 -32.66 27.23
N ILE A 54 4.45 -33.04 28.11
CA ILE A 54 3.01 -32.78 27.91
C ILE A 54 2.74 -31.29 27.86
N VAL A 55 3.34 -30.53 28.78
CA VAL A 55 3.19 -29.08 28.86
C VAL A 55 3.78 -28.39 27.62
N LEU A 56 4.99 -28.78 27.21
CA LEU A 56 5.64 -28.25 26.01
C LEU A 56 4.86 -28.60 24.74
N GLY A 57 4.33 -29.82 24.65
CA GLY A 57 3.48 -30.27 23.57
C GLY A 57 2.19 -29.46 23.47
N GLY A 58 1.50 -29.24 24.59
CA GLY A 58 0.32 -28.38 24.67
C GLY A 58 0.59 -26.94 24.21
N TYR A 59 1.70 -26.37 24.66
CA TYR A 59 2.14 -25.05 24.20
C TYR A 59 2.42 -25.02 22.69
N GLY A 60 3.15 -26.02 22.18
CA GLY A 60 3.44 -26.16 20.75
C GLY A 60 2.17 -26.23 19.90
N ILE A 61 1.15 -26.95 20.38
CA ILE A 61 -0.16 -27.02 19.71
C ILE A 61 -0.85 -25.65 19.69
N ILE A 62 -0.88 -24.93 20.82
CA ILE A 62 -1.47 -23.59 20.90
C ILE A 62 -0.76 -22.61 19.95
N CYS A 63 0.58 -22.61 19.97
CA CYS A 63 1.38 -21.80 19.06
C CYS A 63 1.10 -22.16 17.60
N PHE A 64 1.03 -23.45 17.27
CA PHE A 64 0.71 -23.91 15.91
C PHE A 64 -0.63 -23.37 15.43
N PHE A 65 -1.69 -23.50 16.23
CA PHE A 65 -3.01 -22.97 15.88
C PHE A 65 -3.03 -21.45 15.76
N LEU A 66 -2.38 -20.73 16.68
CA LEU A 66 -2.25 -19.27 16.60
C LEU A 66 -1.53 -18.86 15.29
N THR A 67 -0.38 -19.47 15.00
CA THR A 67 0.37 -19.20 13.77
C THR A 67 -0.47 -19.51 12.53
N MET A 68 -1.23 -20.61 12.52
CA MET A 68 -2.11 -20.96 11.40
C MET A 68 -3.20 -19.92 11.18
N ILE A 69 -3.87 -19.47 12.26
CA ILE A 69 -4.91 -18.43 12.19
C ILE A 69 -4.32 -17.11 11.69
N PHE A 70 -3.19 -16.68 12.23
CA PHE A 70 -2.52 -15.45 11.81
C PHE A 70 -2.04 -15.53 10.36
N SER A 71 -1.46 -16.67 9.96
CA SER A 71 -1.04 -16.92 8.59
C SER A 71 -2.19 -16.77 7.60
N HIS A 72 -3.32 -17.46 7.84
CA HIS A 72 -4.48 -17.35 6.95
C HIS A 72 -5.12 -15.96 6.93
N ARG A 73 -5.15 -15.26 8.07
CA ARG A 73 -5.78 -13.94 8.19
C ARG A 73 -4.93 -12.80 7.64
N LEU A 74 -3.60 -12.91 7.68
CA LEU A 74 -2.68 -11.87 7.23
C LEU A 74 -2.05 -12.19 5.87
N ILE A 75 -1.42 -13.35 5.71
CA ILE A 75 -0.60 -13.67 4.53
C ILE A 75 -1.47 -13.74 3.27
N GLY A 76 -2.64 -14.35 3.35
CA GLY A 76 -3.55 -14.50 2.21
C GLY A 76 -3.94 -13.16 1.56
N PRO A 77 -4.46 -12.19 2.33
CA PRO A 77 -4.71 -10.84 1.82
C PRO A 77 -3.47 -10.17 1.20
N PHE A 78 -2.30 -10.28 1.84
CA PHE A 78 -1.06 -9.68 1.31
C PHE A 78 -0.63 -10.28 -0.04
N GLU A 79 -0.77 -11.58 -0.25
CA GLU A 79 -0.47 -12.20 -1.54
C GLU A 79 -1.39 -11.69 -2.66
N ARG A 80 -2.69 -11.53 -2.38
CA ARG A 80 -3.64 -10.95 -3.35
C ARG A 80 -3.29 -9.51 -3.68
N LEU A 81 -3.06 -8.68 -2.65
CA LEU A 81 -2.66 -7.29 -2.83
C LEU A 81 -1.37 -7.16 -3.64
N LYS A 82 -0.40 -8.07 -3.43
CA LYS A 82 0.84 -8.12 -4.21
C LYS A 82 0.59 -8.42 -5.68
N LEU A 83 -0.36 -9.29 -6.01
CA LEU A 83 -0.74 -9.57 -7.40
C LEU A 83 -1.41 -8.36 -8.05
N GLU A 84 -2.36 -7.72 -7.35
CA GLU A 84 -3.06 -6.53 -7.85
C GLU A 84 -2.08 -5.35 -8.05
N LEU A 85 -1.16 -5.12 -7.09
CA LEU A 85 -0.08 -4.14 -7.24
C LEU A 85 0.85 -4.42 -8.43
N ARG A 86 1.13 -5.69 -8.73
CA ARG A 86 1.92 -6.05 -9.92
C ARG A 86 1.20 -5.70 -11.22
N LEU A 87 -0.13 -5.77 -11.25
CA LEU A 87 -0.93 -5.39 -12.42
C LEU A 87 -0.93 -3.87 -12.60
N ILE A 88 -1.10 -3.11 -11.52
CA ILE A 88 -1.00 -1.64 -11.53
C ILE A 88 0.40 -1.20 -12.00
N ARG A 89 1.46 -1.87 -11.50
CA ARG A 89 2.84 -1.61 -11.95
C ARG A 89 3.06 -1.89 -13.44
N ARG A 90 2.26 -2.74 -14.08
CA ARG A 90 2.31 -3.01 -15.52
C ARG A 90 1.54 -1.97 -16.36
N GLY A 91 1.04 -0.91 -15.75
CA GLY A 91 0.34 0.19 -16.42
C GLY A 91 -1.18 0.10 -16.35
N ASN A 92 -1.75 -0.90 -15.65
CA ASN A 92 -3.20 -0.96 -15.43
C ASN A 92 -3.62 -0.07 -14.25
N TYR A 93 -3.52 1.24 -14.42
CA TYR A 93 -3.79 2.22 -13.36
C TYR A 93 -5.28 2.31 -12.95
N GLY A 94 -6.21 1.89 -13.82
CA GLY A 94 -7.65 1.84 -13.51
C GLY A 94 -8.03 0.72 -12.52
N GLN A 95 -7.11 -0.19 -12.20
CA GLN A 95 -7.36 -1.23 -11.22
C GLN A 95 -7.22 -0.68 -9.80
N ARG A 96 -8.13 -1.09 -8.90
CA ARG A 96 -8.10 -0.75 -7.48
C ARG A 96 -7.82 -1.98 -6.63
N LEU A 97 -7.12 -1.76 -5.53
CA LEU A 97 -6.84 -2.78 -4.54
C LEU A 97 -8.10 -3.08 -3.73
N ASN A 98 -8.47 -4.35 -3.63
CA ASN A 98 -9.70 -4.75 -2.94
C ASN A 98 -9.45 -5.79 -1.83
N LEU A 99 -10.01 -5.50 -0.67
CA LEU A 99 -10.01 -6.40 0.49
C LEU A 99 -11.42 -6.93 0.78
N ARG A 100 -11.50 -8.11 1.39
CA ARG A 100 -12.77 -8.68 1.83
C ARG A 100 -13.29 -7.91 3.04
N LYS A 101 -14.62 -7.85 3.18
CA LYS A 101 -15.27 -7.24 4.36
C LYS A 101 -14.87 -7.87 5.70
N LYS A 102 -14.38 -9.12 5.70
CA LYS A 102 -13.89 -9.84 6.88
C LYS A 102 -12.41 -9.63 7.15
N ASP A 103 -11.67 -9.07 6.19
CA ASP A 103 -10.25 -8.78 6.37
C ASP A 103 -10.10 -7.63 7.37
N ASP A 104 -8.93 -7.59 7.99
CA ASP A 104 -8.61 -6.68 9.07
C ASP A 104 -8.87 -5.21 8.70
N ILE A 105 -9.50 -4.47 9.63
CA ILE A 105 -9.96 -3.10 9.40
C ILE A 105 -8.78 -2.14 9.15
N TYR A 106 -7.61 -2.43 9.72
CA TYR A 106 -6.42 -1.60 9.58
C TYR A 106 -5.80 -1.77 8.21
N ILE A 107 -5.72 -3.02 7.73
CA ILE A 107 -5.26 -3.29 6.36
C ILE A 107 -6.21 -2.59 5.38
N ARG A 108 -7.52 -2.58 5.64
CA ARG A 108 -8.49 -1.84 4.82
C ARG A 108 -8.20 -0.34 4.76
N SER A 109 -8.05 0.31 5.91
CA SER A 109 -7.73 1.75 5.94
C SER A 109 -6.42 2.07 5.22
N PHE A 110 -5.41 1.19 5.32
CA PHE A 110 -4.16 1.35 4.59
C PHE A 110 -4.39 1.21 3.07
N ILE A 111 -5.17 0.23 2.64
CA ILE A 111 -5.49 0.01 1.23
C ILE A 111 -6.30 1.15 0.63
N ASP A 112 -7.20 1.77 1.39
CA ASP A 112 -7.92 2.97 0.95
C ASP A 112 -6.95 4.13 0.65
N GLU A 113 -5.95 4.35 1.51
CA GLU A 113 -4.90 5.36 1.26
C GLU A 113 -4.06 5.01 0.03
N VAL A 114 -3.72 3.73 -0.16
CA VAL A 114 -2.98 3.30 -1.36
C VAL A 114 -3.81 3.49 -2.62
N ASN A 115 -5.12 3.26 -2.56
CA ASN A 115 -6.03 3.52 -3.68
C ASN A 115 -6.09 5.01 -4.04
N HIS A 116 -6.04 5.92 -3.07
CA HIS A 116 -5.88 7.35 -3.35
C HIS A 116 -4.56 7.68 -4.05
N LEU A 117 -3.46 7.05 -3.64
CA LEU A 117 -2.17 7.21 -4.35
C LEU A 117 -2.24 6.69 -5.80
N ILE A 118 -2.93 5.57 -6.03
CA ILE A 118 -3.13 5.01 -7.37
C ILE A 118 -3.96 5.98 -8.22
N GLU A 119 -4.99 6.59 -7.65
CA GLU A 119 -5.83 7.60 -8.31
C GLU A 119 -5.01 8.85 -8.69
N ASP A 120 -4.12 9.31 -7.82
CA ASP A 120 -3.20 10.42 -8.13
C ASP A 120 -2.25 10.07 -9.29
N ILE A 121 -1.72 8.84 -9.30
CA ILE A 121 -0.87 8.35 -10.39
C ILE A 121 -1.64 8.25 -11.71
N GLU A 122 -2.88 7.75 -11.67
CA GLU A 122 -3.75 7.64 -12.83
C GLU A 122 -4.05 9.03 -13.43
N ARG A 123 -4.38 10.01 -12.59
CA ARG A 123 -4.61 11.40 -13.00
C ARG A 123 -3.36 12.02 -13.62
N TYR A 124 -2.21 11.81 -13.02
CA TYR A 124 -0.94 12.29 -13.57
C TYR A 124 -0.61 11.66 -14.93
N HIS A 125 -0.89 10.37 -15.09
CA HIS A 125 -0.70 9.67 -16.35
C HIS A 125 -1.64 10.22 -17.44
N HIS A 126 -2.92 10.43 -17.12
CA HIS A 126 -3.89 11.02 -18.06
C HIS A 126 -3.48 12.43 -18.49
N PHE A 127 -3.08 13.28 -17.53
CA PHE A 127 -2.58 14.63 -17.81
C PHE A 127 -1.36 14.59 -18.76
N THR A 128 -0.42 13.68 -18.51
CA THR A 128 0.79 13.53 -19.35
C THR A 128 0.41 13.13 -20.79
N GLU A 129 -0.54 12.23 -20.96
CA GLU A 129 -1.04 11.82 -22.28
C GLU A 129 -1.78 12.96 -23.00
N GLU A 130 -2.57 13.77 -22.30
CA GLU A 130 -3.22 14.95 -22.86
C GLU A 130 -2.20 16.00 -23.32
N VAL A 131 -1.19 16.28 -22.49
CA VAL A 131 -0.10 17.21 -22.85
C VAL A 131 0.63 16.70 -24.09
N LYS A 132 0.96 15.40 -24.14
CA LYS A 132 1.62 14.78 -25.28
C LYS A 132 0.79 14.92 -26.57
N LYS A 133 -0.50 14.58 -26.53
CA LYS A 133 -1.41 14.77 -27.68
C LYS A 133 -1.47 16.22 -28.12
N GLY A 134 -1.59 17.16 -27.18
CA GLY A 134 -1.60 18.59 -27.50
C GLY A 134 -0.29 19.08 -28.14
N ILE A 135 0.85 18.53 -27.73
CA ILE A 135 2.15 18.81 -28.35
C ILE A 135 2.20 18.24 -29.78
N ASP A 136 1.77 16.99 -29.97
CA ASP A 136 1.76 16.32 -31.28
C ASP A 136 0.86 17.06 -32.29
N GLU A 137 -0.33 17.50 -31.85
CA GLU A 137 -1.26 18.30 -32.65
C GLU A 137 -0.65 19.63 -33.11
N GLU A 138 0.03 20.35 -32.22
CA GLU A 138 0.65 21.63 -32.59
C GLU A 138 1.89 21.45 -33.46
N PHE A 139 2.65 20.37 -33.28
CA PHE A 139 3.72 20.02 -34.23
C PHE A 139 3.17 19.78 -35.63
N LEU A 140 2.09 19.01 -35.77
CA LEU A 140 1.44 18.76 -37.06
C LEU A 140 0.92 20.06 -37.69
N ARG A 141 0.38 20.98 -36.86
CA ARG A 141 -0.05 22.30 -37.32
C ARG A 141 1.12 23.12 -37.88
N ILE A 142 2.26 23.16 -37.20
CA ILE A 142 3.45 23.88 -37.67
C ILE A 142 3.99 23.26 -38.97
N ILE A 143 4.06 21.93 -39.05
CA ILE A 143 4.51 21.22 -40.25
C ILE A 143 3.61 21.55 -41.44
N SER A 144 2.29 21.48 -41.27
CA SER A 144 1.35 21.77 -42.37
C SER A 144 1.44 23.22 -42.86
N ILE A 145 1.64 24.18 -41.95
CA ILE A 145 1.89 25.58 -42.31
C ILE A 145 3.21 25.70 -43.10
N TYR A 146 4.28 25.05 -42.65
CA TYR A 146 5.58 25.08 -43.30
C TYR A 146 5.55 24.49 -44.72
N ASP A 147 4.86 23.37 -44.91
CA ASP A 147 4.74 22.71 -46.21
C ASP A 147 3.89 23.51 -47.22
N THR A 148 2.92 24.30 -46.72
CA THR A 148 1.95 25.01 -47.59
C THR A 148 2.37 26.46 -47.89
N SER A 149 3.30 27.04 -47.12
CA SER A 149 3.62 28.47 -47.24
C SER A 149 5.12 28.78 -47.25
N ASN A 150 5.55 29.56 -48.25
CA ASN A 150 6.89 30.17 -48.33
C ASN A 150 7.00 31.29 -47.27
N LEU A 151 7.08 30.89 -46.01
CA LEU A 151 7.14 31.81 -44.87
C LEU A 151 8.49 32.52 -44.79
N SER A 152 8.43 33.81 -44.44
CA SER A 152 9.64 34.55 -44.11
C SER A 152 10.27 34.03 -42.81
N LYS A 153 11.57 34.28 -42.62
CA LYS A 153 12.28 33.91 -41.38
C LYS A 153 11.65 34.51 -40.12
N GLU A 154 11.05 35.70 -40.21
CA GLU A 154 10.36 36.32 -39.07
C GLU A 154 9.07 35.57 -38.72
N GLN A 155 8.27 35.20 -39.72
CA GLN A 155 7.04 34.43 -39.50
C GLN A 155 7.32 33.05 -38.89
N GLN A 156 8.40 32.39 -39.31
CA GLN A 156 8.86 31.14 -38.70
C GLN A 156 9.24 31.32 -37.23
N LYS A 157 9.91 32.42 -36.90
CA LYS A 157 10.31 32.75 -35.52
C LYS A 157 9.10 33.02 -34.63
N ASP A 158 8.11 33.76 -35.12
CA ASP A 158 6.90 34.08 -34.37
C ASP A 158 6.07 32.83 -34.07
N MET A 159 5.94 31.91 -35.04
CA MET A 159 5.27 30.63 -34.81
C MET A 159 5.96 29.77 -33.75
N LEU A 160 7.30 29.72 -33.75
CA LEU A 160 8.05 28.99 -32.72
C LEU A 160 7.86 29.61 -31.32
N ILE A 161 7.75 30.93 -31.23
CA ILE A 161 7.47 31.62 -29.97
C ILE A 161 6.05 31.30 -29.49
N GLU A 162 5.06 31.31 -30.38
CA GLU A 162 3.68 30.94 -30.06
C GLU A 162 3.57 29.49 -29.59
N PHE A 163 4.23 28.57 -30.29
CA PHE A 163 4.34 27.17 -29.90
C PHE A 163 4.93 27.01 -28.50
N TYR A 164 6.06 27.67 -28.22
CA TYR A 164 6.69 27.62 -26.90
C TYR A 164 5.76 28.14 -25.80
N LYS A 165 5.03 29.24 -26.05
CA LYS A 165 4.04 29.77 -25.09
C LYS A 165 2.92 28.76 -24.84
N ASN A 166 2.37 28.15 -25.88
CA ASN A 166 1.29 27.18 -25.77
C ASN A 166 1.73 25.92 -25.00
N ILE A 167 2.94 25.41 -25.25
CA ILE A 167 3.50 24.29 -24.48
C ILE A 167 3.69 24.67 -23.01
N LYS A 168 4.29 25.84 -22.75
CA LYS A 168 4.53 26.30 -21.39
C LYS A 168 3.22 26.41 -20.59
N THR A 169 2.17 26.96 -21.19
CA THR A 169 0.85 27.05 -20.56
C THR A 169 0.24 25.68 -20.27
N ARG A 170 0.40 24.70 -21.17
CA ARG A 170 -0.08 23.33 -20.94
C ARG A 170 0.69 22.58 -19.85
N LEU A 171 1.99 22.85 -19.71
CA LEU A 171 2.85 22.24 -18.67
C LEU A 171 2.66 22.87 -17.29
N GLU A 172 2.33 24.16 -17.21
CA GLU A 172 2.10 24.89 -15.95
C GLU A 172 0.67 24.75 -15.42
N GLY A 173 -0.24 24.09 -16.16
CA GLY A 173 -1.58 23.78 -15.70
C GLY A 173 -1.55 22.83 -14.48
N PRO A 174 -2.38 23.04 -13.45
CA PRO A 174 -2.45 22.10 -12.34
C PRO A 174 -2.93 20.73 -12.84
N PRO A 175 -2.39 19.62 -12.31
CA PRO A 175 -2.98 18.30 -12.59
C PRO A 175 -4.46 18.34 -12.16
N PRO A 176 -5.38 17.72 -12.93
CA PRO A 176 -6.80 17.74 -12.62
C PRO A 176 -7.04 17.25 -11.18
N SER A 177 -7.74 18.07 -10.40
CA SER A 177 -8.04 17.89 -8.97
C SER A 177 -8.99 16.75 -8.67
#